data_AF-A4BH84-F1
#
_entry.id   AF-A4BH84-F1
#
_cell.length_a   1.000
_cell.length_b   1.000
_cell.length_c   1.000
_cell.angle_alpha   90.00
_cell.angle_beta   90.00
_cell.angle_gamma   90.00
#
_symmetry.space_group_name_H-M   'P 1'
#
loop_
_entity.id
_entity.type
_entity.pdbx_description
1 polymer ?
#
loop_
_entity_poly.entity_id
_entity_poly.type
_entity_poly.pdbx_seq_one_letter_code
_entity_poly.pdbx_strand_id
1 'polypeptide(L)'
;MNSQIVKLEGVVIPDSCDLKRRHVRKGKRLTQHYLERYDRKTLIYDCFFRPDTQEYVFTGPRSLNLWFLMRRHLYVNGKKHTGRLKRMVWQRSEQTVLKAPAGATLEIKHDDFQATVPVRHSEQDRFKGMNTAHAMNKNNKLEWIRDWAQYHVNAHGLQGVVIFDNGSTDYRPEDIEATLQTVNGLEAILVIEAGFPYGPVDNSGKAIISPRFLQTSMFNLARQDAFRQARATLSVDIDELVVSGRAESIFDAAVYSRLGCLSFREHRVFPEGRLGTPYPHQAHIMKKADFKPGNTKWCVDTNGFMNRFGWAVHRFGGGFFLMTETDDFHYLHCHGTTTGWKEKRMKPVTNLKEDPQLKPLFDKYLPGNTGG
;
A
#
# COMPACT_ATOMS: atom_id res chain seq x y z
N MET A 1 1.68 -14.60 -18.36
CA MET A 1 1.66 -13.71 -17.19
C MET A 1 0.40 -13.98 -16.39
N ASN A 2 0.49 -14.15 -15.07
CA ASN A 2 -0.66 -14.46 -14.22
C ASN A 2 -1.29 -13.16 -13.69
N SER A 3 -2.44 -12.77 -14.22
CA SER A 3 -3.07 -11.47 -13.94
C SER A 3 -4.48 -11.61 -13.37
N GLN A 4 -4.89 -10.70 -12.49
CA GLN A 4 -6.25 -10.64 -11.96
C GLN A 4 -6.61 -9.23 -11.47
N ILE A 5 -7.89 -8.91 -11.60
CA ILE A 5 -8.51 -7.73 -11.00
C ILE A 5 -9.49 -8.19 -9.92
N VAL A 6 -9.41 -7.56 -8.74
CA VAL A 6 -10.30 -7.85 -7.61
C VAL A 6 -10.94 -6.57 -7.12
N LYS A 7 -12.26 -6.54 -7.11
CA LYS A 7 -13.02 -5.47 -6.46
C LYS A 7 -13.26 -5.78 -4.99
N LEU A 8 -12.88 -4.86 -4.12
CA LEU A 8 -13.20 -4.98 -2.70
C LEU A 8 -14.63 -4.52 -2.43
N GLU A 9 -15.53 -5.48 -2.21
CA GLU A 9 -16.92 -5.19 -1.87
C GLU A 9 -17.06 -4.68 -0.43
N GLY A 10 -16.29 -5.26 0.50
CA GLY A 10 -16.25 -4.87 1.90
C GLY A 10 -17.61 -4.91 2.59
N VAL A 11 -17.71 -4.20 3.72
CA VAL A 11 -18.96 -3.98 4.45
C VAL A 11 -19.00 -2.53 4.89
N VAL A 12 -19.96 -1.78 4.38
CA VAL A 12 -20.18 -0.37 4.69
C VAL A 12 -21.51 -0.22 5.42
N ILE A 13 -21.49 0.46 6.56
CA ILE A 13 -22.71 0.78 7.30
C ILE A 13 -23.50 1.82 6.49
N PRO A 14 -24.77 1.57 6.15
CA PRO A 14 -25.60 2.51 5.40
C PRO A 14 -25.74 3.87 6.09
N ASP A 15 -25.98 4.92 5.30
CA ASP A 15 -26.20 6.27 5.82
C ASP A 15 -27.49 6.41 6.62
N SER A 16 -28.47 5.55 6.35
CA SER A 16 -29.72 5.43 7.13
C SER A 16 -29.52 4.95 8.57
N CYS A 17 -28.38 4.34 8.90
CA CYS A 17 -28.09 3.88 10.26
C CYS A 17 -27.39 4.98 11.09
N ASP A 18 -27.72 5.08 12.36
CA ASP A 18 -27.03 6.01 13.29
C ASP A 18 -25.63 5.52 13.70
N LEU A 19 -25.33 4.24 13.47
CA LEU A 19 -24.02 3.66 13.72
C LEU A 19 -22.93 4.36 12.90
N LYS A 20 -21.99 5.00 13.61
CA LYS A 20 -20.87 5.74 13.01
C LYS A 20 -19.61 5.57 13.85
N ARG A 21 -18.46 5.48 13.20
CA ARG A 21 -17.14 5.50 13.86
C ARG A 21 -16.93 6.82 14.58
N ARG A 22 -16.43 6.80 15.82
CA ARG A 22 -16.04 8.00 16.56
C ARG A 22 -14.87 8.68 15.85
N HIS A 23 -14.87 10.00 15.83
CA HIS A 23 -13.75 10.76 15.31
C HIS A 23 -12.50 10.55 16.17
N VAL A 24 -11.34 10.53 15.51
CA VAL A 24 -10.02 10.51 16.16
C VAL A 24 -9.49 11.92 16.41
N ARG A 25 -10.29 12.94 16.09
CA ARG A 25 -10.03 14.37 16.31
C ARG A 25 -11.13 15.00 17.15
N LYS A 26 -10.82 16.15 17.73
CA LYS A 26 -11.69 16.93 18.61
C LYS A 26 -11.47 18.43 18.36
N GLY A 27 -12.45 19.24 18.76
CA GLY A 27 -12.37 20.71 18.75
C GLY A 27 -11.99 21.27 17.38
N LYS A 28 -11.08 22.25 17.35
CA LYS A 28 -10.62 22.96 16.14
C LYS A 28 -10.04 22.06 15.04
N ARG A 29 -9.74 20.78 15.33
CA ARG A 29 -9.23 19.81 14.35
C ARG A 29 -10.33 19.07 13.57
N LEU A 30 -11.60 19.27 13.92
CA LEU A 30 -12.76 18.80 13.15
C LEU A 30 -13.10 19.80 12.05
N THR A 31 -12.15 20.08 11.16
CA THR A 31 -12.37 20.97 10.02
C THR A 31 -13.36 20.34 9.03
N GLN A 32 -13.96 21.16 8.17
CA GLN A 32 -14.81 20.65 7.09
C GLN A 32 -14.07 19.62 6.22
N HIS A 33 -12.82 19.91 5.83
CA HIS A 33 -11.95 18.97 5.11
C HIS A 33 -11.81 17.61 5.83
N TYR A 34 -11.69 17.63 7.15
CA TYR A 34 -11.61 16.42 7.97
C TYR A 34 -12.95 15.65 7.95
N LEU A 35 -14.06 16.33 8.19
CA LEU A 35 -15.38 15.70 8.30
C LEU A 35 -15.82 15.03 6.99
N GLU A 36 -15.58 15.68 5.85
CA GLU A 36 -15.94 15.16 4.52
C GLU A 36 -15.15 13.91 4.13
N ARG A 37 -13.89 13.78 4.58
CA ARG A 37 -12.97 12.72 4.13
C ARG A 37 -12.79 11.61 5.14
N TYR A 38 -13.21 11.81 6.39
CA TYR A 38 -13.02 10.82 7.44
C TYR A 38 -13.95 9.63 7.23
N ASP A 39 -13.36 8.42 7.14
CA ASP A 39 -14.14 7.20 7.05
C ASP A 39 -14.97 7.00 8.34
N ARG A 40 -16.29 7.19 8.24
CA ARG A 40 -17.24 6.99 9.35
C ARG A 40 -17.94 5.65 9.33
N LYS A 41 -17.99 4.98 8.17
CA LYS A 41 -19.01 3.98 7.86
C LYS A 41 -18.44 2.65 7.38
N THR A 42 -17.24 2.60 6.82
CA THR A 42 -16.67 1.32 6.38
C THR A 42 -16.31 0.47 7.57
N LEU A 43 -16.91 -0.70 7.74
CA LEU A 43 -16.61 -1.63 8.84
C LEU A 43 -15.49 -2.59 8.45
N ILE A 44 -15.57 -3.15 7.25
CA ILE A 44 -14.63 -4.10 6.66
C ILE A 44 -14.28 -3.59 5.26
N TYR A 45 -12.99 -3.52 4.92
CA TYR A 45 -12.57 -3.30 3.54
C TYR A 45 -12.60 -4.60 2.75
N ASP A 46 -12.16 -5.70 3.35
CA ASP A 46 -12.09 -7.00 2.69
C ASP A 46 -12.14 -8.16 3.70
N CYS A 47 -12.64 -9.32 3.25
CA CYS A 47 -12.54 -10.60 3.93
C CYS A 47 -12.16 -11.70 2.94
N PHE A 48 -11.14 -12.48 3.27
CA PHE A 48 -10.72 -13.62 2.44
C PHE A 48 -10.53 -14.87 3.29
N PHE A 49 -10.75 -16.02 2.68
CA PHE A 49 -10.50 -17.33 3.29
C PHE A 49 -9.09 -17.84 2.95
N ARG A 50 -8.35 -18.23 3.99
CA ARG A 50 -7.03 -18.86 3.90
C ARG A 50 -7.14 -20.37 4.06
N PRO A 51 -6.87 -21.15 3.00
CA PRO A 51 -7.04 -22.60 3.05
C PRO A 51 -6.00 -23.30 3.93
N ASP A 52 -4.77 -22.77 4.01
CA ASP A 52 -3.65 -23.34 4.77
C ASP A 52 -3.92 -23.37 6.29
N THR A 53 -4.63 -22.36 6.81
CA THR A 53 -4.94 -22.27 8.26
C THR A 53 -6.43 -22.45 8.59
N GLN A 54 -7.30 -22.57 7.57
CA GLN A 54 -8.76 -22.56 7.71
C GLN A 54 -9.28 -21.32 8.46
N GLU A 55 -8.79 -20.16 8.03
CA GLU A 55 -9.07 -18.88 8.69
C GLU A 55 -9.65 -17.86 7.72
N TYR A 56 -10.66 -17.15 8.19
CA TYR A 56 -11.17 -15.93 7.56
C TYR A 56 -10.44 -14.73 8.14
N VAL A 57 -9.87 -13.90 7.27
CA VAL A 57 -9.11 -12.71 7.65
C VAL A 57 -9.88 -11.47 7.21
N PHE A 58 -10.40 -10.73 8.19
CA PHE A 58 -11.07 -9.46 7.96
C PHE A 58 -10.04 -8.34 8.06
N THR A 59 -9.98 -7.46 7.06
CA THR A 59 -9.16 -6.25 7.09
C THR A 59 -10.05 -5.02 7.03
N GLY A 60 -9.80 -4.04 7.89
CA GLY A 60 -10.59 -2.82 7.94
C GLY A 60 -9.86 -1.64 8.57
N PRO A 61 -10.52 -0.47 8.61
CA PRO A 61 -10.04 0.66 9.39
C PRO A 61 -10.07 0.32 10.88
N ARG A 62 -9.50 1.20 11.72
CA ARG A 62 -9.67 1.11 13.17
C ARG A 62 -11.15 1.04 13.52
N SER A 63 -11.60 -0.05 14.13
CA SER A 63 -13.02 -0.22 14.44
C SER A 63 -13.46 0.76 15.53
N LEU A 64 -12.56 1.14 16.45
CA LEU A 64 -12.86 2.05 17.57
C LEU A 64 -14.14 1.59 18.32
N ASN A 65 -15.16 2.45 18.39
CA ASN A 65 -16.45 2.14 18.98
C ASN A 65 -17.28 1.13 18.18
N LEU A 66 -16.96 0.84 16.92
CA LEU A 66 -17.69 -0.14 16.09
C LEU A 66 -17.22 -1.58 16.31
N TRP A 67 -16.17 -1.82 17.11
CA TRP A 67 -15.67 -3.17 17.39
C TRP A 67 -16.74 -4.11 17.96
N PHE A 68 -17.74 -3.58 18.66
CA PHE A 68 -18.81 -4.40 19.22
C PHE A 68 -19.60 -5.14 18.14
N LEU A 69 -19.70 -4.62 16.90
CA LEU A 69 -20.38 -5.31 15.79
C LEU A 69 -19.68 -6.64 15.47
N MET A 70 -18.35 -6.61 15.32
CA MET A 70 -17.57 -7.84 15.11
C MET A 70 -17.63 -8.77 16.33
N ARG A 71 -17.56 -8.21 17.54
CA ARG A 71 -17.48 -9.00 18.78
C ARG A 71 -18.80 -9.64 19.21
N ARG A 72 -19.93 -8.99 18.95
CA ARG A 72 -21.25 -9.36 19.51
C ARG A 72 -22.31 -9.63 18.46
N HIS A 73 -22.07 -9.28 17.20
CA HIS A 73 -23.06 -9.36 16.13
C HIS A 73 -22.54 -10.10 14.90
N LEU A 74 -21.40 -10.80 14.99
CA LEU A 74 -20.92 -11.69 13.94
C LEU A 74 -21.66 -13.04 14.03
N TYR A 75 -22.14 -13.52 12.89
CA TYR A 75 -22.80 -14.81 12.71
C TYR A 75 -22.02 -15.64 11.69
N VAL A 76 -21.96 -16.94 11.93
CA VAL A 76 -21.32 -17.94 11.07
C VAL A 76 -22.34 -19.03 10.79
N ASN A 77 -22.67 -19.28 9.53
CA ASN A 77 -23.69 -20.25 9.12
C ASN A 77 -25.03 -20.03 9.84
N GLY A 78 -25.47 -18.77 9.92
CA GLY A 78 -26.71 -18.36 10.57
C GLY A 78 -26.70 -18.41 12.10
N LYS A 79 -25.63 -18.90 12.74
CA LYS A 79 -25.51 -18.96 14.22
C LYS A 79 -24.60 -17.85 14.73
N LYS A 80 -25.00 -17.22 15.83
CA LYS A 80 -24.20 -16.18 16.48
C LYS A 80 -22.84 -16.73 16.90
N HIS A 81 -21.76 -16.08 16.48
CA HIS A 81 -20.41 -16.48 16.86
C HIS A 81 -20.15 -16.13 18.33
N THR A 82 -19.74 -17.13 19.11
CA THR A 82 -19.37 -17.00 20.53
C THR A 82 -17.90 -17.35 20.80
N GLY A 83 -17.16 -17.76 19.75
CA GLY A 83 -15.77 -18.18 19.85
C GLY A 83 -14.77 -17.03 19.94
N ARG A 84 -13.48 -17.39 19.87
CA ARG A 84 -12.39 -16.42 19.91
C ARG A 84 -12.17 -15.78 18.54
N LEU A 85 -12.21 -14.46 18.51
CA LEU A 85 -11.70 -13.64 17.41
C LEU A 85 -10.29 -13.14 17.75
N LYS A 86 -9.29 -13.51 16.94
CA LYS A 86 -7.94 -12.98 17.10
C LYS A 86 -7.88 -11.59 16.47
N ARG A 87 -7.80 -10.57 17.31
CA ARG A 87 -7.77 -9.16 16.91
C ARG A 87 -6.34 -8.62 16.91
N MET A 88 -5.94 -8.00 15.82
CA MET A 88 -4.63 -7.33 15.66
C MET A 88 -4.88 -5.86 15.32
N VAL A 89 -4.28 -4.96 16.11
CA VAL A 89 -4.59 -3.53 16.06
C VAL A 89 -3.30 -2.74 15.85
N TRP A 90 -3.22 -2.01 14.74
CA TRP A 90 -2.10 -1.09 14.44
C TRP A 90 -2.56 0.36 14.50
N GLN A 91 -1.68 1.34 14.33
CA GLN A 91 -2.07 2.75 14.46
C GLN A 91 -3.18 3.20 13.50
N ARG A 92 -3.25 2.62 12.29
CA ARG A 92 -4.16 3.06 11.21
C ARG A 92 -5.01 1.94 10.61
N SER A 93 -4.80 0.71 11.03
CA SER A 93 -5.47 -0.47 10.47
C SER A 93 -5.80 -1.46 11.58
N GLU A 94 -6.77 -2.32 11.31
CA GLU A 94 -7.19 -3.40 12.18
C GLU A 94 -7.45 -4.65 11.35
N GLN A 95 -6.97 -5.80 11.83
CA GLN A 95 -7.30 -7.10 11.28
C GLN A 95 -7.91 -7.99 12.35
N THR A 96 -8.88 -8.79 11.93
CA THR A 96 -9.48 -9.83 12.78
C THR A 96 -9.37 -11.16 12.06
N VAL A 97 -9.11 -12.22 12.81
CA VAL A 97 -9.02 -13.58 12.29
C VAL A 97 -10.03 -14.47 13.02
N LEU A 98 -10.81 -15.20 12.23
CA LEU A 98 -11.80 -16.17 12.66
C LEU A 98 -11.43 -17.54 12.07
N LYS A 99 -11.34 -18.57 12.91
CA LYS A 99 -11.25 -19.95 12.43
C LYS A 99 -12.65 -20.49 12.19
N ALA A 100 -12.92 -20.94 10.97
CA ALA A 100 -14.19 -21.56 10.60
C ALA A 100 -13.98 -22.45 9.36
N PRO A 101 -14.85 -23.45 9.11
CA PRO A 101 -14.76 -24.31 7.92
C PRO A 101 -14.84 -23.50 6.62
N ALA A 102 -14.21 -24.01 5.56
CA ALA A 102 -14.31 -23.44 4.22
C ALA A 102 -15.78 -23.36 3.78
N GLY A 103 -16.13 -22.29 3.05
CA GLY A 103 -17.50 -22.07 2.56
C GLY A 103 -18.50 -21.61 3.63
N ALA A 104 -18.06 -21.33 4.86
CA ALA A 104 -18.93 -20.75 5.88
C ALA A 104 -19.45 -19.37 5.43
N THR A 105 -20.75 -19.14 5.64
CA THR A 105 -21.39 -17.85 5.44
C THR A 105 -21.14 -16.95 6.64
N LEU A 106 -20.77 -15.70 6.38
CA LEU A 106 -20.43 -14.71 7.40
C LEU A 106 -21.39 -13.53 7.30
N GLU A 107 -21.99 -13.17 8.43
CA GLU A 107 -22.97 -12.08 8.48
C GLU A 107 -22.76 -11.23 9.74
N ILE A 108 -23.03 -9.94 9.65
CA ILE A 108 -23.13 -9.04 10.80
C ILE A 108 -24.59 -8.70 10.98
N LYS A 109 -25.20 -9.07 12.12
CA LYS A 109 -26.62 -8.82 12.42
C LYS A 109 -26.79 -8.04 13.72
N HIS A 110 -27.06 -6.76 13.56
CA HIS A 110 -27.47 -5.80 14.59
C HIS A 110 -28.85 -5.25 14.25
N ASP A 111 -29.60 -4.78 15.25
CA ASP A 111 -30.98 -4.32 15.07
C ASP A 111 -31.09 -3.23 13.98
N ASP A 112 -30.19 -2.24 14.02
CA ASP A 112 -30.13 -1.16 13.01
C ASP A 112 -29.33 -1.50 11.75
N PHE A 113 -28.63 -2.64 11.69
CA PHE A 113 -27.65 -2.91 10.64
C PHE A 113 -27.46 -4.40 10.42
N GLN A 114 -27.76 -4.87 9.20
CA GLN A 114 -27.47 -6.23 8.77
C GLN A 114 -26.70 -6.22 7.46
N ALA A 115 -25.67 -7.06 7.36
CA ALA A 115 -24.89 -7.23 6.14
C ALA A 115 -24.28 -8.63 6.07
N THR A 116 -24.34 -9.24 4.89
CA THR A 116 -23.45 -10.35 4.55
C THR A 116 -22.04 -9.81 4.39
N VAL A 117 -21.04 -10.54 4.88
CA VAL A 117 -19.62 -10.23 4.63
C VAL A 117 -19.20 -10.97 3.35
N PRO A 118 -18.86 -10.25 2.27
CA PRO A 118 -18.30 -10.87 1.07
C PRO A 118 -16.99 -11.57 1.41
N VAL A 119 -16.84 -12.82 0.96
CA VAL A 119 -15.61 -13.60 1.17
C VAL A 119 -15.04 -13.99 -0.17
N ARG A 120 -13.79 -13.61 -0.42
CA ARG A 120 -13.03 -14.06 -1.58
C ARG A 120 -12.03 -15.17 -1.22
N HIS A 121 -11.51 -15.81 -2.25
CA HIS A 121 -10.35 -16.69 -2.11
C HIS A 121 -9.07 -15.88 -1.91
N SER A 122 -8.10 -16.49 -1.23
CA SER A 122 -6.78 -15.90 -1.06
C SER A 122 -5.99 -15.89 -2.36
N GLU A 123 -5.23 -14.83 -2.61
CA GLU A 123 -4.31 -14.67 -3.75
C GLU A 123 -2.89 -15.13 -3.41
N GLN A 124 -2.68 -15.80 -2.27
CA GLN A 124 -1.35 -16.16 -1.76
C GLN A 124 -0.51 -17.01 -2.73
N ASP A 125 -1.15 -17.88 -3.53
CA ASP A 125 -0.44 -18.80 -4.41
C ASP A 125 0.07 -18.10 -5.68
N ARG A 126 -0.58 -16.98 -6.08
CA ARG A 126 -0.23 -16.18 -7.26
C ARG A 126 1.19 -15.63 -7.20
N PHE A 127 1.67 -15.29 -6.00
CA PHE A 127 2.97 -14.66 -5.78
C PHE A 127 3.96 -15.54 -5.04
N LYS A 128 3.68 -16.85 -4.93
CA LYS A 128 4.49 -17.78 -4.14
C LYS A 128 5.96 -17.76 -4.61
N GLY A 129 6.88 -17.49 -3.68
CA GLY A 129 8.32 -17.45 -3.93
C GLY A 129 8.83 -16.25 -4.71
N MET A 130 7.98 -15.27 -5.06
CA MET A 130 8.36 -14.15 -5.92
C MET A 130 8.94 -12.96 -5.14
N ASN A 131 9.78 -12.17 -5.81
CA ASN A 131 10.08 -10.80 -5.40
C ASN A 131 8.92 -9.88 -5.80
N THR A 132 8.35 -9.18 -4.83
CA THR A 132 7.08 -8.46 -5.02
C THR A 132 7.14 -7.00 -4.62
N ALA A 133 6.26 -6.18 -5.18
CA ALA A 133 6.07 -4.81 -4.75
C ALA A 133 4.59 -4.43 -4.70
N HIS A 134 4.25 -3.42 -3.90
CA HIS A 134 2.92 -2.82 -3.95
C HIS A 134 2.97 -1.31 -3.94
N ALA A 135 1.93 -0.71 -4.51
CA ALA A 135 1.70 0.72 -4.43
C ALA A 135 0.21 1.03 -4.26
N MET A 136 -0.06 2.19 -3.65
CA MET A 136 -1.39 2.80 -3.65
C MET A 136 -1.48 3.76 -4.84
N ASN A 137 -2.45 3.53 -5.71
CA ASN A 137 -2.69 4.31 -6.91
C ASN A 137 -3.95 5.16 -6.79
N LYS A 138 -3.90 6.36 -7.37
CA LYS A 138 -5.09 7.13 -7.72
C LYS A 138 -4.73 8.13 -8.81
N ASN A 139 -5.25 7.95 -10.01
CA ASN A 139 -5.03 8.83 -11.15
C ASN A 139 -3.54 9.12 -11.40
N ASN A 140 -2.62 8.18 -11.12
CA ASN A 140 -1.26 8.32 -11.65
C ASN A 140 -1.31 8.00 -13.13
N LYS A 141 -0.51 8.68 -13.96
CA LYS A 141 -0.49 8.36 -15.37
C LYS A 141 -0.02 6.91 -15.58
N LEU A 142 -0.62 6.21 -16.54
CA LEU A 142 -0.34 4.79 -16.78
C LEU A 142 1.14 4.56 -17.13
N GLU A 143 1.77 5.47 -17.88
CA GLU A 143 3.20 5.40 -18.17
C GLU A 143 4.07 5.40 -16.91
N TRP A 144 3.66 6.10 -15.83
CA TRP A 144 4.41 6.09 -14.58
C TRP A 144 4.31 4.76 -13.87
N ILE A 145 3.15 4.10 -13.94
CA ILE A 145 2.95 2.76 -13.36
C ILE A 145 3.84 1.75 -14.11
N ARG A 146 3.85 1.81 -15.45
CA ARG A 146 4.71 0.99 -16.29
C ARG A 146 6.19 1.22 -15.97
N ASP A 147 6.65 2.47 -16.00
CA ASP A 147 8.06 2.81 -15.83
C ASP A 147 8.52 2.45 -14.41
N TRP A 148 7.68 2.70 -13.39
CA TRP A 148 7.94 2.25 -12.03
C TRP A 148 8.16 0.73 -11.97
N ALA A 149 7.27 -0.07 -12.56
CA ALA A 149 7.43 -1.52 -12.57
C ALA A 149 8.67 -1.95 -13.36
N GLN A 150 8.82 -1.47 -14.60
CA GLN A 150 9.93 -1.83 -15.49
C GLN A 150 11.29 -1.50 -14.88
N TYR A 151 11.43 -0.35 -14.23
CA TYR A 151 12.64 0.03 -13.51
C TYR A 151 12.99 -1.01 -12.45
N HIS A 152 12.03 -1.41 -11.61
CA HIS A 152 12.28 -2.35 -10.51
C HIS A 152 12.49 -3.79 -11.01
N VAL A 153 11.91 -4.17 -12.15
CA VAL A 153 12.26 -5.43 -12.83
C VAL A 153 13.73 -5.39 -13.23
N ASN A 154 14.15 -4.35 -13.95
CA ASN A 154 15.51 -4.25 -14.50
C ASN A 154 16.59 -4.05 -13.42
N ALA A 155 16.31 -3.24 -12.40
CA ALA A 155 17.26 -2.88 -11.37
C ALA A 155 17.35 -3.93 -10.24
N HIS A 156 16.25 -4.64 -9.97
CA HIS A 156 16.14 -5.46 -8.76
C HIS A 156 15.49 -6.83 -8.97
N GLY A 157 15.04 -7.19 -10.17
CA GLY A 157 14.38 -8.48 -10.41
C GLY A 157 13.03 -8.57 -9.70
N LEU A 158 12.24 -7.49 -9.74
CA LEU A 158 10.83 -7.53 -9.38
C LEU A 158 10.08 -8.53 -10.29
N GLN A 159 9.21 -9.36 -9.72
CA GLN A 159 8.47 -10.39 -10.46
C GLN A 159 6.95 -10.25 -10.31
N GLY A 160 6.47 -9.67 -9.20
CA GLY A 160 5.04 -9.55 -8.95
C GLY A 160 4.62 -8.21 -8.36
N VAL A 161 3.48 -7.68 -8.80
CA VAL A 161 2.96 -6.40 -8.28
C VAL A 161 1.51 -6.50 -7.80
N VAL A 162 1.21 -5.79 -6.71
CA VAL A 162 -0.15 -5.48 -6.28
C VAL A 162 -0.37 -3.98 -6.37
N ILE A 163 -1.29 -3.54 -7.22
CA ILE A 163 -1.71 -2.14 -7.29
C ILE A 163 -3.06 -1.99 -6.60
N PHE A 164 -3.10 -1.20 -5.53
CA PHE A 164 -4.35 -0.80 -4.89
C PHE A 164 -4.87 0.47 -5.55
N ASP A 165 -5.88 0.36 -6.41
CA ASP A 165 -6.51 1.50 -7.04
C ASP A 165 -7.56 2.13 -6.12
N ASN A 166 -7.34 3.37 -5.67
CA ASN A 166 -8.24 4.07 -4.76
C ASN A 166 -9.30 4.91 -5.49
N GLY A 167 -10.01 4.25 -6.41
CA GLY A 167 -11.07 4.85 -7.21
C GLY A 167 -10.49 5.90 -8.14
N SER A 168 -9.61 5.46 -9.04
CA SER A 168 -9.20 6.28 -10.18
C SER A 168 -10.41 6.57 -11.08
N THR A 169 -10.39 7.74 -11.69
CA THR A 169 -11.45 8.26 -12.57
C THR A 169 -10.96 8.52 -13.99
N ASP A 170 -9.65 8.57 -14.18
CA ASP A 170 -9.03 8.95 -15.46
C ASP A 170 -8.90 7.75 -16.41
N TYR A 171 -9.02 6.54 -15.87
CA TYR A 171 -8.95 5.24 -16.56
C TYR A 171 -9.60 4.18 -15.67
N ARG A 172 -9.76 2.97 -16.22
CA ARG A 172 -10.32 1.83 -15.51
C ARG A 172 -9.21 0.93 -14.94
N PRO A 173 -9.51 0.06 -13.96
CA PRO A 173 -8.56 -0.92 -13.44
C PRO A 173 -7.96 -1.84 -14.51
N GLU A 174 -8.73 -2.17 -15.56
CA GLU A 174 -8.26 -2.95 -16.70
C GLU A 174 -7.12 -2.25 -17.47
N ASP A 175 -7.11 -0.92 -17.50
CA ASP A 175 -6.04 -0.16 -18.15
C ASP A 175 -4.73 -0.23 -17.34
N ILE A 176 -4.81 -0.28 -16.01
CA ILE A 176 -3.66 -0.52 -15.14
C ILE A 176 -3.10 -1.93 -15.40
N GLU A 177 -3.98 -2.92 -15.45
CA GLU A 177 -3.62 -4.31 -15.71
C GLU A 177 -2.93 -4.46 -17.06
N ALA A 178 -3.57 -3.99 -18.14
CA ALA A 178 -3.03 -4.03 -19.49
C ALA A 178 -1.69 -3.30 -19.59
N THR A 179 -1.54 -2.16 -18.91
CA THR A 179 -0.29 -1.41 -18.84
C THR A 179 0.83 -2.24 -18.21
N LEU A 180 0.56 -2.87 -17.07
CA LEU A 180 1.54 -3.72 -16.38
C LEU A 180 1.86 -4.99 -17.18
N GLN A 181 0.92 -5.50 -17.97
CA GLN A 181 1.17 -6.64 -18.86
C GLN A 181 2.19 -6.36 -19.96
N THR A 182 2.47 -5.09 -20.27
CA THR A 182 3.53 -4.71 -21.21
C THR A 182 4.94 -4.74 -20.60
N VAL A 183 5.07 -4.92 -19.29
CA VAL A 183 6.35 -4.88 -18.58
C VAL A 183 7.07 -6.22 -18.71
N ASN A 184 8.16 -6.22 -19.47
CA ASN A 184 8.98 -7.42 -19.68
C ASN A 184 9.67 -7.83 -18.37
N GLY A 185 9.54 -9.11 -18.01
CA GLY A 185 10.09 -9.71 -16.79
C GLY A 185 9.15 -9.68 -15.58
N LEU A 186 7.98 -9.03 -15.69
CA LEU A 186 6.92 -9.14 -14.70
C LEU A 186 6.12 -10.44 -14.94
N GLU A 187 5.87 -11.21 -13.88
CA GLU A 187 5.26 -12.54 -13.96
C GLU A 187 3.83 -12.56 -13.43
N ALA A 188 3.55 -11.78 -12.38
CA ALA A 188 2.26 -11.76 -11.70
C ALA A 188 1.75 -10.34 -11.42
N ILE A 189 0.46 -10.11 -11.69
CA ILE A 189 -0.23 -8.84 -11.46
C ILE A 189 -1.50 -9.10 -10.66
N LEU A 190 -1.75 -8.24 -9.69
CA LEU A 190 -3.04 -8.13 -9.02
C LEU A 190 -3.42 -6.65 -8.89
N VAL A 191 -4.50 -6.25 -9.55
CA VAL A 191 -5.09 -4.93 -9.38
C VAL A 191 -6.26 -5.05 -8.41
N ILE A 192 -6.23 -4.30 -7.31
CA ILE A 192 -7.27 -4.30 -6.28
C ILE A 192 -8.00 -2.97 -6.31
N GLU A 193 -9.28 -2.98 -6.67
CA GLU A 193 -10.13 -1.80 -6.57
C GLU A 193 -10.51 -1.55 -5.11
N ALA A 194 -9.86 -0.57 -4.50
CA ALA A 194 -10.05 -0.15 -3.13
C ALA A 194 -10.76 1.21 -3.08
N GLY A 195 -11.97 1.29 -3.62
CA GLY A 195 -12.80 2.51 -3.74
C GLY A 195 -13.34 3.10 -2.44
N PHE A 196 -12.60 3.00 -1.34
CA PHE A 196 -12.99 3.48 -0.02
C PHE A 196 -12.40 4.85 0.32
N PRO A 197 -12.93 5.57 1.34
CA PRO A 197 -12.34 6.83 1.78
C PRO A 197 -10.89 6.67 2.23
N TYR A 198 -9.98 7.41 1.60
CA TYR A 198 -8.56 7.42 1.96
C TYR A 198 -8.32 7.97 3.38
N GLY A 199 -9.08 8.99 3.75
CA GLY A 199 -8.95 9.76 4.98
C GLY A 199 -8.32 11.14 4.76
N PRO A 200 -8.60 12.12 5.64
CA PRO A 200 -8.12 13.48 5.50
C PRO A 200 -6.59 13.61 5.67
N VAL A 201 -6.02 14.57 4.93
CA VAL A 201 -4.64 15.01 5.18
C VAL A 201 -4.65 15.84 6.45
N ASP A 202 -3.88 15.40 7.42
CA ASP A 202 -3.81 16.00 8.74
C ASP A 202 -2.49 15.61 9.42
N ASN A 203 -1.85 16.60 10.02
CA ASN A 203 -0.60 16.44 10.76
C ASN A 203 -0.88 15.66 12.05
N SER A 204 -0.52 14.37 12.02
CA SER A 204 -0.70 13.47 13.16
C SER A 204 0.64 13.28 13.84
N GLY A 205 0.75 13.65 15.13
CA GLY A 205 1.89 13.25 15.94
C GLY A 205 2.02 11.72 16.01
N LYS A 206 3.22 11.21 16.27
CA LYS A 206 3.54 9.77 16.19
C LYS A 206 2.69 8.86 17.10
N ALA A 207 2.13 9.39 18.19
CA ALA A 207 1.30 8.66 19.16
C ALA A 207 -0.21 8.74 18.90
N ILE A 208 -0.65 9.56 17.93
CA ILE A 208 -2.06 9.81 17.66
C ILE A 208 -2.52 8.92 16.50
N ILE A 209 -3.68 8.28 16.65
CA ILE A 209 -4.34 7.54 15.56
C ILE A 209 -4.54 8.48 14.38
N SER A 210 -3.88 8.20 13.27
CA SER A 210 -4.07 8.96 12.04
C SER A 210 -5.40 8.56 11.38
N PRO A 211 -6.17 9.51 10.86
CA PRO A 211 -7.44 9.22 10.19
C PRO A 211 -7.28 8.62 8.78
N ARG A 212 -6.04 8.47 8.28
CA ARG A 212 -5.74 7.85 6.98
C ARG A 212 -5.64 6.34 7.12
N PHE A 213 -6.80 5.68 7.17
CA PHE A 213 -6.88 4.25 7.48
C PHE A 213 -6.56 3.36 6.27
N LEU A 214 -6.93 3.79 5.07
CA LEU A 214 -6.98 2.92 3.90
C LEU A 214 -5.62 2.36 3.52
N GLN A 215 -4.62 3.21 3.28
CA GLN A 215 -3.32 2.79 2.73
C GLN A 215 -2.64 1.73 3.60
N THR A 216 -2.56 1.95 4.91
CA THR A 216 -1.97 0.97 5.84
C THR A 216 -2.79 -0.32 5.93
N SER A 217 -4.11 -0.23 5.76
CA SER A 217 -4.97 -1.41 5.74
C SER A 217 -4.75 -2.25 4.48
N MET A 218 -4.62 -1.62 3.32
CA MET A 218 -4.30 -2.30 2.07
C MET A 218 -2.93 -2.99 2.13
N PHE A 219 -1.93 -2.36 2.73
CA PHE A 219 -0.60 -2.97 2.87
C PHE A 219 -0.66 -4.21 3.77
N ASN A 220 -1.40 -4.15 4.88
CA ASN A 220 -1.58 -5.32 5.74
C ASN A 220 -2.51 -6.39 5.14
N LEU A 221 -3.40 -6.01 4.21
CA LEU A 221 -4.18 -6.95 3.41
C LEU A 221 -3.24 -7.77 2.54
N ALA A 222 -2.43 -7.12 1.70
CA ALA A 222 -1.43 -7.82 0.86
C ALA A 222 -0.49 -8.70 1.71
N ARG A 223 -0.01 -8.21 2.86
CA ARG A 223 0.84 -8.97 3.79
C ARG A 223 0.23 -10.30 4.26
N GLN A 224 -1.08 -10.33 4.49
CA GLN A 224 -1.77 -11.53 4.99
C GLN A 224 -2.34 -12.40 3.88
N ASP A 225 -2.37 -11.88 2.66
CA ASP A 225 -2.99 -12.51 1.49
C ASP A 225 -1.97 -12.70 0.37
N ALA A 226 -1.98 -11.85 -0.68
CA ALA A 226 -1.16 -11.96 -1.88
C ALA A 226 0.32 -12.24 -1.58
N PHE A 227 0.93 -11.55 -0.62
CA PHE A 227 2.36 -11.68 -0.31
C PHE A 227 2.66 -12.64 0.84
N ARG A 228 1.67 -13.38 1.33
CA ARG A 228 1.86 -14.33 2.43
C ARG A 228 2.91 -15.39 2.13
N GLN A 229 3.01 -15.81 0.87
CA GLN A 229 3.98 -16.81 0.41
C GLN A 229 5.03 -16.25 -0.56
N ALA A 230 5.07 -14.93 -0.75
CA ALA A 230 6.11 -14.30 -1.58
C ALA A 230 7.49 -14.47 -0.94
N ARG A 231 8.58 -14.33 -1.70
CA ARG A 231 9.92 -14.37 -1.12
C ARG A 231 10.23 -13.08 -0.37
N ALA A 232 10.05 -11.94 -1.03
CA ALA A 232 10.31 -10.63 -0.45
C ALA A 232 9.32 -9.60 -0.99
N THR A 233 9.08 -8.53 -0.23
CA THR A 233 8.18 -7.43 -0.64
C THR A 233 8.85 -6.08 -0.44
N LEU A 234 8.84 -5.28 -1.51
CA LEU A 234 9.24 -3.88 -1.54
C LEU A 234 8.00 -2.97 -1.40
N SER A 235 8.10 -1.95 -0.55
CA SER A 235 7.07 -0.92 -0.40
C SER A 235 7.63 0.43 -0.79
N VAL A 236 7.30 0.88 -1.99
CA VAL A 236 7.60 2.21 -2.55
C VAL A 236 6.37 2.74 -3.28
N ASP A 237 6.19 4.07 -3.32
CA ASP A 237 5.11 4.68 -4.09
C ASP A 237 5.48 4.72 -5.59
N ILE A 238 4.50 4.94 -6.48
CA ILE A 238 4.73 4.95 -7.95
C ILE A 238 5.74 6.04 -8.36
N ASP A 239 5.85 7.12 -7.60
CA ASP A 239 6.80 8.22 -7.80
C ASP A 239 8.20 7.96 -7.19
N GLU A 240 8.47 6.73 -6.73
CA GLU A 240 9.70 6.37 -6.03
C GLU A 240 10.45 5.21 -6.72
N LEU A 241 11.76 5.37 -6.95
CA LEU A 241 12.63 4.38 -7.59
C LEU A 241 13.81 4.02 -6.68
N VAL A 242 14.03 2.73 -6.38
CA VAL A 242 15.13 2.30 -5.50
C VAL A 242 16.47 2.30 -6.23
N VAL A 243 17.52 2.82 -5.60
CA VAL A 243 18.88 2.84 -6.14
C VAL A 243 19.77 2.04 -5.22
N SER A 244 20.59 1.18 -5.82
CA SER A 244 21.58 0.38 -5.12
C SER A 244 22.96 0.99 -5.24
N GLY A 245 23.69 1.03 -4.11
CA GLY A 245 25.13 1.26 -4.08
C GLY A 245 25.95 -0.03 -4.31
N ARG A 246 25.29 -1.18 -4.53
CA ARG A 246 25.89 -2.51 -4.65
C ARG A 246 25.34 -3.31 -5.82
N ALA A 247 26.02 -4.40 -6.19
CA ALA A 247 25.58 -5.31 -7.25
C ALA A 247 24.32 -6.12 -6.89
N GLU A 248 24.06 -6.31 -5.59
CA GLU A 248 22.93 -7.08 -5.07
C GLU A 248 21.58 -6.38 -5.32
N SER A 249 20.50 -7.15 -5.49
CA SER A 249 19.15 -6.62 -5.48
C SER A 249 18.70 -6.21 -4.06
N ILE A 250 17.76 -5.27 -3.95
CA ILE A 250 17.16 -4.90 -2.66
C ILE A 250 16.44 -6.10 -1.99
N PHE A 251 15.91 -7.03 -2.79
CA PHE A 251 15.23 -8.21 -2.28
C PHE A 251 16.20 -9.20 -1.64
N ASP A 252 17.32 -9.50 -2.31
CA ASP A 252 18.35 -10.38 -1.76
C ASP A 252 18.94 -9.78 -0.50
N ALA A 253 19.27 -8.49 -0.53
CA ALA A 253 19.79 -7.79 0.62
C ALA A 253 18.81 -7.84 1.81
N ALA A 254 17.49 -7.73 1.58
CA ALA A 254 16.48 -7.85 2.63
C ALA A 254 16.37 -9.28 3.19
N VAL A 255 16.40 -10.30 2.32
CA VAL A 255 16.33 -11.72 2.70
C VAL A 255 17.55 -12.17 3.50
N TYR A 256 18.74 -11.72 3.11
CA TYR A 256 19.98 -12.07 3.79
C TYR A 256 20.32 -11.13 4.96
N SER A 257 19.50 -10.11 5.22
CA SER A 257 19.70 -9.22 6.37
C SER A 257 19.37 -9.92 7.68
N ARG A 258 20.07 -9.55 8.76
CA ARG A 258 19.91 -10.16 10.09
C ARG A 258 18.46 -10.14 10.60
N LEU A 259 17.69 -9.12 10.24
CA LEU A 259 16.30 -8.95 10.68
C LEU A 259 15.28 -9.34 9.60
N GLY A 260 15.72 -9.84 8.45
CA GLY A 260 14.86 -10.14 7.30
C GLY A 260 14.16 -8.89 6.77
N CYS A 261 14.84 -7.74 6.83
CA CYS A 261 14.27 -6.42 6.54
C CYS A 261 15.37 -5.38 6.37
N LEU A 262 15.13 -4.42 5.48
CA LEU A 262 15.93 -3.21 5.32
C LEU A 262 15.03 -1.98 5.19
N SER A 263 15.54 -0.85 5.66
CA SER A 263 14.96 0.47 5.40
C SER A 263 16.01 1.41 4.85
N PHE A 264 15.60 2.30 3.96
CA PHE A 264 16.49 3.18 3.21
C PHE A 264 15.81 4.53 2.99
N ARG A 265 16.61 5.58 2.78
CA ARG A 265 16.15 6.97 2.85
C ARG A 265 15.81 7.59 1.50
N GLU A 266 14.93 8.59 1.55
CA GLU A 266 14.53 9.41 0.41
C GLU A 266 15.67 10.30 -0.09
N HIS A 267 15.92 10.23 -1.39
CA HIS A 267 16.68 11.19 -2.18
C HIS A 267 15.71 11.92 -3.11
N ARG A 268 15.36 13.17 -2.78
CA ARG A 268 14.40 13.92 -3.58
C ARG A 268 15.06 14.47 -4.83
N VAL A 269 14.48 14.16 -5.98
CA VAL A 269 14.94 14.59 -7.30
C VAL A 269 13.86 15.36 -8.05
N PHE A 270 14.28 16.24 -8.95
CA PHE A 270 13.45 17.24 -9.61
C PHE A 270 13.73 17.26 -11.12
N PRO A 271 12.72 17.61 -11.94
CA PRO A 271 12.95 17.90 -13.34
C PRO A 271 13.50 19.32 -13.53
N GLU A 272 14.15 19.56 -14.67
CA GLU A 272 14.54 20.92 -15.10
C GLU A 272 13.34 21.79 -15.50
N GLY A 273 12.21 21.14 -15.84
CA GLY A 273 11.11 21.77 -16.53
C GLY A 273 10.25 22.74 -15.72
N ARG A 274 9.28 23.33 -16.43
CA ARG A 274 8.32 24.32 -15.95
C ARG A 274 7.41 23.80 -14.84
N LEU A 275 7.11 24.72 -13.90
CA LEU A 275 6.18 24.56 -12.79
C LEU A 275 4.80 24.05 -13.21
N GLY A 276 4.14 23.29 -12.33
CA GLY A 276 2.76 22.89 -12.53
C GLY A 276 2.54 21.76 -13.55
N THR A 277 3.61 21.27 -14.17
CA THR A 277 3.54 20.20 -15.18
C THR A 277 3.97 18.87 -14.55
N PRO A 278 3.23 17.78 -14.74
CA PRO A 278 3.70 16.46 -14.36
C PRO A 278 4.79 15.94 -15.30
N TYR A 279 5.81 15.29 -14.76
CA TYR A 279 6.97 14.78 -15.51
C TYR A 279 7.11 13.26 -15.37
N PRO A 280 7.65 12.55 -16.39
CA PRO A 280 8.06 11.16 -16.26
C PRO A 280 9.27 11.03 -15.32
N HIS A 281 9.53 9.83 -14.81
CA HIS A 281 10.65 9.57 -13.90
C HIS A 281 12.00 10.04 -14.45
N GLN A 282 12.28 9.71 -15.72
CA GLN A 282 13.55 9.99 -16.40
C GLN A 282 13.91 11.48 -16.47
N ALA A 283 12.92 12.38 -16.38
CA ALA A 283 13.17 13.82 -16.39
C ALA A 283 13.80 14.31 -15.09
N HIS A 284 13.79 13.53 -14.01
CA HIS A 284 14.20 13.95 -12.68
C HIS A 284 15.70 13.83 -12.45
N ILE A 285 16.49 14.58 -13.22
CA ILE A 285 17.96 14.56 -13.18
C ILE A 285 18.58 15.60 -12.24
N MET A 286 17.76 16.41 -11.57
CA MET A 286 18.21 17.50 -10.70
C MET A 286 18.06 17.17 -9.22
N LYS A 287 18.98 17.65 -8.39
CA LYS A 287 18.90 17.61 -6.92
C LYS A 287 19.13 18.98 -6.31
N LYS A 288 18.67 19.18 -5.08
CA LYS A 288 19.03 20.37 -4.31
C LYS A 288 20.51 20.35 -3.91
N ALA A 289 21.16 21.51 -3.92
CA ALA A 289 22.53 21.62 -3.43
C ALA A 289 22.64 21.31 -1.92
N ASP A 290 21.62 21.67 -1.12
CA ASP A 290 21.51 21.47 0.32
C ASP A 290 20.66 20.24 0.71
N PHE A 291 20.73 19.19 -0.11
CA PHE A 291 19.93 17.97 0.06
C PHE A 291 20.04 17.38 1.48
N LYS A 292 18.88 17.04 2.06
CA LYS A 292 18.76 16.25 3.29
C LYS A 292 17.89 15.03 3.04
N PRO A 293 18.30 13.83 3.50
CA PRO A 293 17.48 12.64 3.35
C PRO A 293 16.12 12.78 4.04
N GLY A 294 15.08 12.29 3.37
CA GLY A 294 13.70 12.39 3.84
C GLY A 294 13.24 11.19 4.66
N ASN A 295 11.99 10.79 4.42
CA ASN A 295 11.41 9.61 5.05
C ASN A 295 12.09 8.32 4.57
N THR A 296 11.79 7.22 5.28
CA THR A 296 12.24 5.89 4.91
C THR A 296 11.22 5.15 4.07
N LYS A 297 11.69 4.26 3.21
CA LYS A 297 10.94 3.15 2.60
C LYS A 297 11.64 1.85 2.97
N TRP A 298 11.08 0.72 2.55
CA TRP A 298 11.53 -0.57 3.06
C TRP A 298 11.32 -1.73 2.10
N CYS A 299 12.12 -2.78 2.32
CA CYS A 299 11.97 -4.11 1.74
C CYS A 299 12.08 -5.17 2.84
N VAL A 300 11.30 -6.26 2.73
CA VAL A 300 11.20 -7.29 3.78
C VAL A 300 11.20 -8.69 3.20
N ASP A 301 11.85 -9.62 3.90
CA ASP A 301 11.59 -11.05 3.78
C ASP A 301 10.23 -11.36 4.38
N THR A 302 9.32 -11.92 3.58
CA THR A 302 7.97 -12.18 4.07
C THR A 302 7.92 -13.31 5.10
N ASN A 303 8.93 -14.19 5.12
CA ASN A 303 9.09 -15.24 6.13
C ASN A 303 9.88 -14.75 7.35
N GLY A 304 10.49 -13.56 7.25
CA GLY A 304 11.32 -12.95 8.25
C GLY A 304 10.57 -12.51 9.51
N PHE A 305 11.30 -12.41 10.62
CA PHE A 305 10.76 -12.00 11.92
C PHE A 305 10.04 -10.65 11.88
N MET A 306 10.58 -9.68 11.14
CA MET A 306 10.03 -8.32 11.06
C MET A 306 8.66 -8.27 10.39
N ASN A 307 8.31 -9.24 9.54
CA ASN A 307 7.00 -9.30 8.88
C ASN A 307 5.83 -9.53 9.86
N ARG A 308 6.12 -9.88 11.12
CA ARG A 308 5.11 -10.10 12.18
C ARG A 308 4.49 -8.80 12.71
N PHE A 309 5.15 -7.65 12.57
CA PHE A 309 4.73 -6.42 13.26
C PHE A 309 3.76 -5.52 12.49
N GLY A 310 3.33 -5.93 11.31
CA GLY A 310 2.42 -5.16 10.45
C GLY A 310 3.13 -4.04 9.68
N TRP A 311 2.61 -3.74 8.51
CA TRP A 311 3.22 -2.79 7.57
C TRP A 311 2.62 -1.40 7.74
N ALA A 312 3.45 -0.37 7.61
CA ALA A 312 3.04 1.02 7.45
C ALA A 312 3.83 1.67 6.31
N VAL A 313 3.41 2.87 5.90
CA VAL A 313 3.91 3.53 4.68
C VAL A 313 5.42 3.73 4.64
N HIS A 314 6.01 4.09 5.79
CA HIS A 314 7.45 4.40 5.89
C HIS A 314 8.20 3.48 6.86
N ARG A 315 7.51 2.53 7.50
CA ARG A 315 8.08 1.71 8.58
C ARG A 315 7.27 0.43 8.80
N PHE A 316 7.86 -0.52 9.52
CA PHE A 316 7.11 -1.61 10.15
C PHE A 316 6.58 -1.18 11.51
N GLY A 317 5.63 -1.92 12.04
CA GLY A 317 5.33 -1.86 13.46
C GLY A 317 6.51 -2.31 14.32
N GLY A 318 6.48 -1.97 15.61
CA GLY A 318 7.54 -2.32 16.56
C GLY A 318 8.70 -1.33 16.61
N GLY A 319 9.52 -1.42 17.67
CA GLY A 319 10.67 -0.52 17.90
C GLY A 319 11.92 -0.88 17.11
N PHE A 320 12.01 -2.12 16.60
CA PHE A 320 13.20 -2.65 15.92
C PHE A 320 13.46 -2.06 14.53
N PHE A 321 12.49 -1.33 13.97
CA PHE A 321 12.65 -0.65 12.67
C PHE A 321 13.85 0.31 12.65
N LEU A 322 14.20 0.92 13.78
CA LEU A 322 15.38 1.80 13.83
C LEU A 322 16.71 1.06 13.59
N MET A 323 16.71 -0.27 13.67
CA MET A 323 17.89 -1.12 13.45
C MET A 323 17.92 -1.71 12.04
N THR A 324 16.99 -1.36 11.16
CA THR A 324 16.94 -1.87 9.77
C THR A 324 17.50 -0.87 8.76
N GLU A 325 17.88 0.33 9.19
CA GLU A 325 18.37 1.38 8.30
C GLU A 325 19.75 1.04 7.72
N THR A 326 19.90 1.25 6.41
CA THR A 326 21.15 1.07 5.67
C THR A 326 21.36 2.21 4.68
N ASP A 327 22.62 2.54 4.41
CA ASP A 327 23.06 3.49 3.38
C ASP A 327 23.42 2.81 2.06
N ASP A 328 23.40 1.47 2.00
CA ASP A 328 23.67 0.70 0.77
C ASP A 328 22.59 0.92 -0.30
N PHE A 329 21.42 1.39 0.13
CA PHE A 329 20.30 1.73 -0.75
C PHE A 329 19.73 3.08 -0.36
N HIS A 330 19.15 3.74 -1.35
CA HIS A 330 18.26 4.89 -1.16
C HIS A 330 17.14 4.79 -2.18
N TYR A 331 16.14 5.68 -2.10
CA TYR A 331 15.13 5.78 -3.16
C TYR A 331 15.05 7.19 -3.69
N LEU A 332 14.99 7.33 -5.01
CA LEU A 332 14.70 8.58 -5.68
C LEU A 332 13.22 8.87 -5.53
N HIS A 333 12.85 10.02 -4.97
CA HIS A 333 11.48 10.51 -5.00
C HIS A 333 11.37 11.54 -6.12
N CYS A 334 10.79 11.11 -7.26
CA CYS A 334 10.58 11.89 -8.47
C CYS A 334 9.45 12.90 -8.25
N HIS A 335 9.79 14.06 -7.68
CA HIS A 335 8.81 14.99 -7.10
C HIS A 335 7.73 15.51 -8.06
N GLY A 336 8.05 15.60 -9.36
CA GLY A 336 7.14 16.00 -10.44
C GLY A 336 6.29 14.86 -11.01
N THR A 337 6.49 13.62 -10.57
CA THR A 337 5.70 12.44 -10.97
C THR A 337 4.44 12.37 -10.12
N THR A 338 3.55 13.36 -10.24
CA THR A 338 2.34 13.42 -9.43
C THR A 338 1.22 14.16 -10.12
N THR A 339 -0.01 13.69 -9.93
CA THR A 339 -1.23 14.42 -10.28
C THR A 339 -1.74 15.29 -9.13
N GLY A 340 -1.02 15.35 -8.02
CA GLY A 340 -1.35 16.19 -6.87
C GLY A 340 -2.54 15.68 -6.03
N TRP A 341 -2.98 14.43 -6.24
CA TRP A 341 -4.17 13.89 -5.56
C TRP A 341 -4.03 13.80 -4.04
N LYS A 342 -2.80 13.65 -3.51
CA LYS A 342 -2.53 13.69 -2.05
C LYS A 342 -2.30 15.12 -1.54
N GLU A 343 -1.47 15.91 -2.22
CA GLU A 343 -1.06 17.25 -1.81
C GLU A 343 -0.68 18.11 -3.03
N LYS A 344 -0.85 19.44 -2.93
CA LYS A 344 -0.36 20.39 -3.93
C LYS A 344 1.16 20.51 -3.84
N ARG A 345 1.88 19.53 -4.40
CA ARG A 345 3.36 19.43 -4.40
C ARG A 345 4.05 20.38 -5.39
N MET A 346 3.30 21.12 -6.21
CA MET A 346 3.84 21.91 -7.33
C MET A 346 4.27 23.33 -6.93
N LYS A 347 5.10 23.47 -5.88
CA LYS A 347 5.73 24.75 -5.51
C LYS A 347 7.11 24.90 -6.19
N PRO A 348 7.55 26.14 -6.51
CA PRO A 348 8.89 26.38 -7.03
C PRO A 348 9.97 25.86 -6.10
N VAL A 349 10.92 25.14 -6.68
CA VAL A 349 12.12 24.67 -5.99
C VAL A 349 13.31 25.36 -6.62
N THR A 350 14.00 26.17 -5.84
CA THR A 350 15.23 26.87 -6.24
C THR A 350 16.45 26.06 -5.81
N ASN A 351 17.63 26.48 -6.27
CA ASN A 351 18.93 25.90 -5.91
C ASN A 351 19.09 24.42 -6.33
N LEU A 352 18.66 24.12 -7.56
CA LEU A 352 18.82 22.82 -8.19
C LEU A 352 20.15 22.74 -8.94
N LYS A 353 20.81 21.59 -8.87
CA LYS A 353 21.98 21.22 -9.67
C LYS A 353 21.75 19.87 -10.29
N GLU A 354 22.29 19.66 -11.48
CA GLU A 354 22.27 18.36 -12.13
C GLU A 354 23.03 17.33 -11.29
N ASP A 355 22.49 16.11 -11.23
CA ASP A 355 23.20 14.97 -10.69
C ASP A 355 23.67 14.07 -11.84
N PRO A 356 24.98 14.04 -12.13
CA PRO A 356 25.52 13.34 -13.30
C PRO A 356 25.31 11.81 -13.24
N GLN A 357 24.90 11.27 -12.09
CA GLN A 357 24.63 9.84 -11.93
C GLN A 357 23.20 9.45 -12.35
N LEU A 358 22.25 10.40 -12.37
CA LEU A 358 20.84 10.08 -12.57
C LEU A 358 20.52 9.76 -14.03
N LYS A 359 21.07 10.52 -14.98
CA LYS A 359 20.84 10.24 -16.40
C LYS A 359 21.35 8.84 -16.82
N PRO A 360 22.62 8.45 -16.53
CA PRO A 360 23.09 7.10 -16.83
C PRO A 360 22.28 6.00 -16.12
N LEU A 361 21.82 6.25 -14.89
CA LEU A 361 20.97 5.33 -14.15
C LEU A 361 19.64 5.08 -14.88
N PHE A 362 18.97 6.15 -15.32
CA PHE A 362 17.73 6.05 -16.06
C PHE A 362 17.94 5.39 -17.42
N ASP A 363 18.97 5.78 -18.17
CA ASP A 363 19.27 5.17 -19.48
C ASP A 363 19.54 3.65 -19.34
N LYS A 364 20.10 3.22 -18.21
CA LYS A 364 20.36 1.80 -17.92
C LYS A 364 19.09 1.00 -17.60
N TYR A 365 18.25 1.48 -16.70
CA TYR A 365 17.13 0.70 -16.15
C TYR A 365 15.76 1.06 -16.72
N LEU A 366 15.66 2.20 -17.38
CA LEU A 366 14.53 2.66 -18.17
C LEU A 366 15.05 3.13 -19.53
N PRO A 367 15.60 2.25 -20.37
CA PRO A 367 15.92 2.65 -21.73
C PRO A 367 14.63 3.15 -22.37
N GLY A 368 14.61 4.39 -22.87
CA GLY A 368 13.43 4.94 -23.52
C GLY A 368 12.96 3.97 -24.61
N ASN A 369 11.65 3.69 -24.65
CA ASN A 369 11.04 2.98 -25.78
C ASN A 369 11.24 3.83 -27.03
N THR A 370 12.38 3.63 -27.69
CA THR A 370 12.63 4.06 -29.06
C THR A 370 11.96 3.04 -29.97
N GLY A 371 10.62 3.04 -30.01
CA GLY A 371 9.88 2.14 -30.88
C GLY A 371 8.42 1.97 -30.48
N GLY A 372 7.54 2.56 -31.29
CA GLY A 372 6.08 2.49 -31.20
C GLY A 372 5.48 3.68 -31.90
#